data_AF-A0A2W6BVD1-F1
#
_entry.id   AF-A0A2W6BVD1-F1
#
_cell.length_a   1.000
_cell.length_b   1.000
_cell.length_c   1.000
_cell.angle_alpha   90.00
_cell.angle_beta   90.00
_cell.angle_gamma   90.00
#
_symmetry.space_group_name_H-M   'P 1'
#
loop_
_entity.id
_entity.type
_entity.pdbx_description
1 polymer ?
#
loop_
_entity_poly.entity_id
_entity_poly.type
_entity_poly.pdbx_seq_one_letter_code
_entity_poly.pdbx_strand_id
1 'polypeptide(L)'
;MQIVFGRHVQTAPDAGYRTRLLRSGDQVTLNAYFRHSRVKSYLKEGRAFRIETVINDPGDLGVARRLEHLDELFAKARDVNRRMVDTFRVGQGCVLASPAFERAARPTVEDGRRAPALRFGDPRVMALSAYCARACTEFVNLYEAPVHGYY
;
A
#
# COMPACT_ATOMS: atom_id res chain seq x y z
N MET A 1 -0.88 -6.02 -7.69
CA MET A 1 -0.62 -6.71 -6.40
C MET A 1 0.87 -6.70 -5.99
N GLN A 2 1.68 -5.77 -6.51
CA GLN A 2 3.10 -5.64 -6.13
C GLN A 2 3.28 -5.22 -4.69
N ILE A 3 2.36 -4.37 -4.21
CA ILE A 3 2.41 -3.76 -2.88
C ILE A 3 2.44 -4.83 -1.77
N VAL A 4 1.69 -5.94 -1.91
CA VAL A 4 1.59 -6.96 -0.86
C VAL A 4 2.68 -8.03 -0.99
N PHE A 5 2.98 -8.49 -2.21
CA PHE A 5 3.89 -9.62 -2.43
C PHE A 5 5.31 -9.24 -2.83
N GLY A 6 5.62 -7.95 -2.96
CA GLY A 6 6.98 -7.49 -3.28
C GLY A 6 7.46 -7.77 -4.68
N ARG A 7 6.62 -8.38 -5.50
CA ARG A 7 6.92 -8.68 -6.90
C ARG A 7 5.79 -8.20 -7.78
N HIS A 8 6.17 -7.68 -8.94
CA HIS A 8 5.20 -7.40 -9.97
C HIS A 8 4.61 -8.72 -10.46
N VAL A 9 3.32 -8.93 -10.23
CA VAL A 9 2.64 -10.13 -10.71
C VAL A 9 2.21 -9.87 -12.15
N GLN A 10 2.97 -10.40 -13.09
CA GLN A 10 2.77 -10.21 -14.54
C GLN A 10 1.50 -10.90 -15.04
N THR A 11 1.21 -12.11 -14.55
CA THR A 11 0.01 -12.87 -14.91
C THR A 11 -0.98 -12.86 -13.76
N ALA A 12 -2.14 -12.24 -13.98
CA ALA A 12 -3.23 -12.31 -13.01
C ALA A 12 -3.59 -13.78 -12.70
N PRO A 13 -3.89 -14.14 -11.45
CA PRO A 13 -4.41 -15.47 -11.14
C PRO A 13 -5.67 -15.76 -11.96
N ASP A 14 -5.90 -17.01 -12.37
CA ASP A 14 -7.14 -17.40 -13.09
C ASP A 14 -8.41 -17.08 -12.27
N ALA A 15 -8.33 -17.21 -10.95
CA ALA A 15 -9.39 -16.83 -10.00
C ALA A 15 -9.47 -15.31 -9.73
N GLY A 16 -8.60 -14.51 -10.37
CA GLY A 16 -8.47 -13.07 -10.17
C GLY A 16 -7.89 -12.68 -8.80
N TYR A 17 -7.75 -11.37 -8.61
CA TYR A 17 -7.51 -10.80 -7.28
C TYR A 17 -8.86 -10.53 -6.63
N ARG A 18 -9.05 -11.03 -5.41
CA ARG A 18 -10.29 -10.79 -4.66
C ARG A 18 -9.95 -10.08 -3.37
N THR A 19 -10.62 -8.95 -3.15
CA THR A 19 -10.58 -8.24 -1.87
C THR A 19 -11.97 -8.26 -1.26
N ARG A 20 -12.12 -8.79 -0.06
CA ARG A 20 -13.39 -8.79 0.67
C ARG A 20 -13.26 -7.93 1.92
N LEU A 21 -13.99 -6.82 1.95
CA LEU A 21 -14.21 -6.03 3.14
C LEU A 21 -15.49 -6.52 3.81
N LEU A 22 -15.36 -7.03 5.04
CA LEU A 22 -16.49 -7.39 5.88
C LEU A 22 -16.58 -6.36 7.00
N ARG A 23 -17.77 -5.79 7.17
CA ARG A 23 -18.11 -4.91 8.29
C ARG A 23 -19.24 -5.57 9.06
N SER A 24 -18.99 -5.90 10.32
CA SER A 24 -20.02 -6.39 11.25
C SER A 24 -19.82 -5.66 12.57
N GLY A 25 -20.74 -4.75 12.90
CA GLY A 25 -20.53 -3.76 13.97
C GLY A 25 -19.22 -2.98 13.76
N ASP A 26 -18.41 -2.91 14.82
CA ASP A 26 -17.11 -2.22 14.87
C ASP A 26 -15.95 -3.05 14.30
N GLN A 27 -16.20 -4.30 13.90
CA GLN A 27 -15.17 -5.17 13.35
C GLN A 27 -15.06 -4.97 11.83
N VAL A 28 -13.92 -4.44 11.42
CA VAL A 28 -13.50 -4.37 10.02
C VAL A 28 -12.54 -5.52 9.75
N THR A 29 -12.87 -6.35 8.76
CA THR A 29 -11.99 -7.38 8.24
C THR A 29 -11.76 -7.17 6.75
N LEU A 30 -10.49 -7.08 6.34
CA LEU A 30 -10.06 -7.05 4.95
C LEU A 30 -9.32 -8.34 4.63
N ASN A 31 -9.82 -9.09 3.64
CA ASN A 31 -9.16 -10.26 3.11
C ASN A 31 -8.70 -9.99 1.68
N ALA A 32 -7.40 -10.05 1.42
CA ALA A 32 -6.82 -10.01 0.09
C ALA A 32 -6.40 -11.42 -0.32
N TYR A 33 -6.98 -11.94 -1.40
CA TYR A 33 -6.71 -13.28 -1.91
C TYR A 33 -5.74 -13.21 -3.10
N PHE A 34 -4.81 -14.17 -3.14
CA PHE A 34 -3.88 -14.37 -4.24
C PHE A 34 -3.70 -15.87 -4.50
N ARG A 35 -4.19 -16.35 -5.65
CA ARG A 35 -4.18 -17.78 -5.99
C ARG A 35 -4.76 -18.60 -4.84
N HIS A 36 -3.97 -19.46 -4.21
CA HIS A 36 -4.41 -20.32 -3.11
C HIS A 36 -4.17 -19.70 -1.73
N SER A 37 -3.40 -18.61 -1.66
CA SER A 37 -3.00 -17.94 -0.42
C SER A 37 -3.79 -16.65 -0.19
N ARG A 38 -3.76 -16.13 1.04
CA ARG A 38 -4.47 -14.90 1.40
C ARG A 38 -3.79 -14.15 2.53
N VAL A 39 -3.96 -12.83 2.53
CA VAL A 39 -3.64 -11.97 3.66
C VAL A 39 -4.94 -11.50 4.29
N LYS A 40 -5.06 -11.69 5.59
CA LYS A 40 -6.17 -11.18 6.38
C LYS A 40 -5.68 -10.04 7.24
N SER A 41 -6.51 -9.02 7.37
CA SER A 41 -6.31 -7.98 8.37
C SER A 41 -7.62 -7.68 9.05
N TYR A 42 -7.62 -7.68 10.37
CA TYR A 42 -8.83 -7.52 11.17
C TYR A 42 -8.56 -6.79 12.47
N LEU A 43 -9.58 -6.07 12.94
CA LEU A 43 -9.58 -5.48 14.27
C LEU A 43 -9.98 -6.54 15.30
N LYS A 44 -9.01 -7.01 16.07
CA LYS A 44 -9.24 -7.96 17.16
C LYS A 44 -9.85 -7.21 18.35
N GLU A 45 -11.12 -7.53 18.64
CA GLU A 45 -11.87 -7.05 19.80
C GLU A 45 -11.87 -5.51 19.97
N GLY A 46 -11.81 -4.76 18.86
CA GLY A 46 -11.78 -3.30 18.92
C GLY A 46 -10.44 -2.70 19.42
N ARG A 47 -9.46 -3.54 19.79
CA ARG A 47 -8.25 -3.09 20.51
C ARG A 47 -6.97 -3.15 19.68
N ALA A 48 -6.81 -4.19 18.87
CA ALA A 48 -5.56 -4.43 18.16
C ALA A 48 -5.83 -4.77 16.70
N PHE A 49 -5.15 -4.06 15.80
CA PHE A 49 -5.19 -4.41 14.39
C PHE A 49 -4.18 -5.52 14.11
N ARG A 50 -4.67 -6.67 13.61
CA ARG A 50 -3.86 -7.85 13.36
C ARG A 50 -3.82 -8.16 11.88
N ILE A 51 -2.62 -8.46 11.37
CA ILE A 51 -2.38 -8.88 10.00
C ILE A 51 -1.79 -10.29 10.03
N GLU A 52 -2.35 -11.17 9.21
CA GLU A 52 -1.94 -12.57 9.11
C GLU A 52 -1.90 -12.99 7.64
N THR A 53 -0.77 -13.55 7.22
CA THR A 53 -0.63 -14.20 5.91
C THR A 53 -0.86 -15.70 6.08
N VAL A 54 -1.83 -16.22 5.34
CA VAL A 54 -2.16 -17.64 5.25
C VAL A 54 -1.67 -18.16 3.91
N ILE A 55 -0.75 -19.12 3.95
CA ILE A 55 -0.12 -19.69 2.77
C ILE A 55 -0.58 -21.13 2.64
N ASN A 56 -1.37 -21.41 1.62
CA ASN A 56 -1.79 -22.78 1.32
C ASN A 56 -0.88 -23.45 0.29
N ASP A 57 -0.18 -22.66 -0.55
CA ASP A 57 0.83 -23.15 -1.48
C ASP A 57 2.06 -22.22 -1.45
N PRO A 58 3.26 -22.71 -1.04
CA PRO A 58 4.52 -21.97 -1.12
C PRO A 58 4.83 -21.41 -2.52
N GLY A 59 4.35 -22.07 -3.57
CA GLY A 59 4.52 -21.63 -4.96
C GLY A 59 3.87 -20.27 -5.25
N ASP A 60 2.85 -19.88 -4.49
CA ASP A 60 2.24 -18.55 -4.58
C ASP A 60 3.24 -17.43 -4.24
N LEU A 61 4.21 -17.73 -3.39
CA LEU A 61 5.30 -16.84 -2.99
C LEU A 61 6.62 -17.12 -3.75
N GLY A 62 6.58 -18.04 -4.71
CA GLY A 62 7.75 -18.48 -5.47
C GLY A 62 8.76 -19.25 -4.61
N VAL A 63 8.29 -19.98 -3.59
CA VAL A 63 9.12 -20.82 -2.72
C VAL A 63 8.82 -22.29 -3.01
N ALA A 64 9.83 -23.15 -3.01
CA ALA A 64 9.64 -24.58 -3.19
C ALA A 64 9.04 -25.23 -1.92
N ARG A 65 8.42 -26.41 -2.08
CA ARG A 65 7.57 -27.04 -1.04
C ARG A 65 8.33 -27.87 0.00
N ARG A 66 9.66 -28.00 -0.11
CA ARG A 66 10.49 -28.81 0.80
C ARG A 66 10.74 -28.06 2.11
N LEU A 67 10.92 -28.81 3.20
CA LEU A 67 11.16 -28.26 4.55
C LEU A 67 12.42 -27.38 4.64
N GLU A 68 13.42 -27.64 3.81
CA GLU A 68 14.64 -26.82 3.72
C GLU A 68 14.34 -25.35 3.32
N HIS A 69 13.22 -25.09 2.66
CA HIS A 69 12.78 -23.74 2.29
C HIS A 69 11.82 -23.10 3.30
N LEU A 70 11.58 -23.73 4.45
CA LEU A 70 10.62 -23.25 5.44
C LEU A 70 11.01 -21.87 6.00
N ASP A 71 12.31 -21.64 6.24
CA ASP A 71 12.80 -20.35 6.73
C ASP A 71 12.62 -19.24 5.68
N GLU A 72 12.84 -19.54 4.40
CA GLU A 72 12.57 -18.62 3.30
C GLU A 72 11.07 -18.29 3.25
N LEU A 73 10.20 -19.30 3.40
CA LEU A 73 8.76 -19.11 3.42
C LEU A 73 8.32 -18.20 4.57
N PHE A 74 8.87 -18.40 5.77
CA PHE A 74 8.60 -17.54 6.92
C PHE A 74 9.08 -16.10 6.70
N ALA A 75 10.27 -15.92 6.12
CA ALA A 75 10.79 -14.60 5.79
C ALA A 75 9.86 -13.86 4.82
N LYS A 76 9.42 -14.53 3.75
CA LYS A 76 8.46 -13.95 2.78
C LYS A 76 7.11 -13.66 3.40
N ALA A 77 6.58 -14.55 4.24
CA ALA A 77 5.31 -14.33 4.95
C ALA A 77 5.36 -13.09 5.86
N ARG A 78 6.47 -12.90 6.59
CA ARG A 78 6.69 -11.71 7.43
C ARG A 78 6.81 -10.45 6.61
N ASP A 79 7.51 -10.51 5.49
CA ASP A 79 7.67 -9.38 4.58
C ASP A 79 6.33 -8.95 3.97
N VAL A 80 5.47 -9.90 3.59
CA VAL A 80 4.08 -9.63 3.18
C VAL A 80 3.30 -8.89 4.27
N ASN A 81 3.37 -9.37 5.52
CA ASN A 81 2.70 -8.70 6.64
C ASN A 81 3.23 -7.28 6.84
N ARG A 82 4.56 -7.09 6.75
CA ARG A 82 5.20 -5.78 6.91
C ARG A 82 4.75 -4.80 5.82
N ARG A 83 4.77 -5.20 4.55
CA ARG A 83 4.30 -4.34 3.46
C ARG A 83 2.83 -3.95 3.61
N MET A 84 2.00 -4.86 4.12
CA MET A 84 0.60 -4.55 4.41
C MET A 84 0.47 -3.48 5.50
N VAL A 85 1.28 -3.56 6.57
CA VAL A 85 1.36 -2.49 7.60
C VAL A 85 1.77 -1.17 6.97
N ASP A 86 2.82 -1.17 6.16
CA ASP A 86 3.36 0.05 5.56
C ASP A 86 2.34 0.69 4.60
N THR A 87 1.64 -0.13 3.83
CA THR A 87 0.53 0.32 2.96
C THR A 87 -0.57 0.99 3.75
N PHE A 88 -0.96 0.41 4.90
CA PHE A 88 -1.97 1.04 5.75
C PHE A 88 -1.46 2.35 6.35
N ARG A 89 -0.20 2.43 6.79
CA ARG A 89 0.39 3.68 7.30
C ARG A 89 0.38 4.79 6.25
N VAL A 90 0.80 4.49 5.02
CA VAL A 90 0.75 5.44 3.90
C VAL A 90 -0.69 5.85 3.59
N GLY A 91 -1.62 4.89 3.57
CA GLY A 91 -3.04 5.16 3.35
C GLY A 91 -3.69 6.05 4.42
N GLN A 92 -3.29 5.93 5.67
CA GLN A 92 -3.73 6.81 6.77
C GLN A 92 -3.14 8.22 6.68
N GLY A 93 -1.98 8.40 6.02
CA GLY A 93 -1.44 9.73 5.71
C GLY A 93 -2.26 10.51 4.68
N CYS A 94 -3.12 9.81 3.93
CA CYS A 94 -4.05 10.37 2.95
C CYS A 94 -5.40 10.73 3.60
N VAL A 95 -5.39 11.15 4.88
CA VAL A 95 -6.54 11.83 5.47
C VAL A 95 -6.81 13.08 4.62
N LEU A 96 -8.03 13.15 4.08
CA LEU A 96 -8.57 14.24 3.25
C LEU A 96 -8.55 15.63 3.93
N ALA A 97 -7.97 15.74 5.12
CA ALA A 97 -7.75 16.94 5.91
C ALA A 97 -6.28 17.03 6.37
N SER A 98 -5.32 16.86 5.45
CA SER A 98 -3.94 17.24 5.74
C SER A 98 -3.88 18.76 5.95
N PRO A 99 -3.21 19.27 7.01
CA PRO A 99 -2.94 20.69 7.18
C PRO A 99 -2.25 21.32 5.97
N ALA A 100 -1.54 20.51 5.16
CA ALA A 100 -0.96 20.97 3.90
C ALA A 100 -2.03 21.32 2.85
N PHE A 101 -3.11 20.53 2.74
CA PHE A 101 -4.24 20.85 1.85
C PHE A 101 -4.98 22.10 2.32
N GLU A 102 -5.20 22.25 3.62
CA GLU A 102 -5.81 23.46 4.17
C GLU A 102 -4.96 24.71 3.92
N ARG A 103 -3.64 24.62 4.08
CA ARG A 103 -2.73 25.73 3.74
C ARG A 103 -2.77 26.05 2.25
N ALA A 104 -2.71 25.05 1.39
CA ALA A 104 -2.78 25.24 -0.07
C ALA A 104 -4.12 25.82 -0.53
N ALA A 105 -5.22 25.52 0.17
CA ALA A 105 -6.55 26.06 -0.10
C ALA A 105 -6.73 27.52 0.38
N ARG A 106 -5.74 28.10 1.08
CA ARG A 106 -5.77 29.48 1.58
C ARG A 106 -4.73 30.32 0.84
N PRO A 107 -5.00 31.60 0.58
CA PRO A 107 -3.98 32.52 0.08
C PRO A 107 -2.88 32.68 1.12
N THR A 108 -1.62 32.66 0.71
CA THR A 108 -0.46 32.87 1.58
C THR A 108 0.40 34.02 1.06
N VAL A 109 1.21 34.60 1.95
CA VAL A 109 2.27 35.55 1.58
C VAL A 109 3.57 34.99 2.15
N GLU A 110 4.50 34.64 1.28
CA GLU A 110 5.85 34.17 1.64
C GLU A 110 6.87 35.11 0.99
N ASP A 111 7.86 35.57 1.76
CA ASP A 111 8.92 36.48 1.31
C ASP A 111 8.41 37.74 0.58
N GLY A 112 7.29 38.29 1.06
CA GLY A 112 6.63 39.47 0.47
C GLY A 112 5.91 39.20 -0.85
N ARG A 113 5.89 37.95 -1.34
CA ARG A 113 5.20 37.52 -2.56
C ARG A 113 3.90 36.80 -2.19
N ARG A 114 2.81 37.21 -2.84
CA ARG A 114 1.50 36.61 -2.61
C ARG A 114 1.29 35.39 -3.49
N ALA A 115 1.01 34.24 -2.87
CA ALA A 115 0.59 33.04 -3.57
C ALA A 115 -0.95 32.90 -3.48
N PRO A 116 -1.65 32.69 -4.61
CA PRO A 116 -3.09 32.48 -4.62
C PRO A 116 -3.45 31.09 -4.09
N ALA A 117 -4.67 30.96 -3.56
CA ALA A 117 -5.21 29.69 -3.09
C ALA A 117 -5.45 28.70 -4.25
N LEU A 118 -5.13 27.42 -4.03
CA LEU A 118 -5.54 26.32 -4.89
C LEU A 118 -7.03 26.00 -4.67
N ARG A 119 -7.82 26.09 -5.75
CA ARG A 119 -9.24 25.74 -5.75
C ARG A 119 -9.40 24.25 -6.04
N PHE A 120 -9.34 23.44 -4.98
CA PHE A 120 -9.64 22.02 -5.07
C PHE A 120 -11.09 21.84 -5.57
N GLY A 121 -11.24 21.27 -6.77
CA GLY A 121 -12.51 21.20 -7.51
C GLY A 121 -12.41 21.77 -8.93
N ASP A 122 -11.44 22.66 -9.20
CA ASP A 122 -11.09 23.04 -10.58
C ASP A 122 -10.37 21.88 -11.28
N PRO A 123 -10.82 21.46 -12.48
CA PRO A 123 -10.19 20.37 -13.23
C PRO A 123 -8.68 20.53 -13.45
N ARG A 124 -8.20 21.78 -13.61
CA ARG A 124 -6.77 22.08 -13.83
C ARG A 124 -5.96 21.89 -12.55
N VAL A 125 -6.49 22.33 -11.42
CA VAL A 125 -5.87 22.13 -10.10
C VAL A 125 -5.81 20.64 -9.76
N MET A 126 -6.87 19.90 -10.07
CA MET A 126 -6.91 18.44 -9.88
C MET A 126 -5.90 17.72 -10.78
N ALA A 127 -5.79 18.11 -12.06
CA ALA A 127 -4.81 17.57 -12.99
C ALA A 127 -3.36 17.83 -12.52
N LEU A 128 -3.06 19.05 -12.07
CA LEU A 128 -1.75 19.39 -11.51
C LEU A 128 -1.44 18.56 -10.26
N SER A 129 -2.41 18.46 -9.34
CA SER A 129 -2.26 17.67 -8.11
C SER A 129 -2.01 16.19 -8.41
N ALA A 130 -2.72 15.63 -9.39
CA ALA A 130 -2.52 14.25 -9.84
C ALA A 130 -1.13 14.05 -10.48
N TYR A 131 -0.66 15.01 -11.28
CA TYR A 131 0.69 14.98 -11.86
C TYR A 131 1.76 15.04 -10.77
N CYS A 132 1.66 15.98 -9.82
CA CYS A 132 2.61 16.09 -8.71
C CYS A 132 2.63 14.83 -7.83
N ALA A 133 1.46 14.24 -7.54
CA ALA A 133 1.38 12.99 -6.78
C ALA A 133 2.06 11.82 -7.53
N ARG A 134 1.87 11.75 -8.85
CA ARG A 134 2.55 10.76 -9.70
C ARG A 134 4.06 10.97 -9.71
N ALA A 135 4.52 12.21 -9.90
CA ALA A 135 5.93 12.56 -9.90
C ALA A 135 6.59 12.23 -8.54
N CYS A 136 5.93 12.50 -7.41
CA CYS A 136 6.41 12.11 -6.09
C CYS A 136 6.49 10.58 -5.93
N THR A 137 5.52 9.85 -6.47
CA THR A 137 5.54 8.38 -6.44
C THR A 137 6.69 7.83 -7.28
N GLU A 138 6.96 8.42 -8.45
CA GLU A 138 8.11 8.07 -9.28
C GLU A 138 9.45 8.43 -8.59
N PHE A 139 9.53 9.58 -7.90
CA PHE A 139 10.71 9.97 -7.10
C PHE A 139 10.99 9.06 -5.90
N VAL A 140 9.94 8.63 -5.18
CA VAL A 140 10.09 7.68 -4.06
C VAL A 140 10.55 6.31 -4.59
N ASN A 141 10.00 5.84 -5.72
CA ASN A 141 10.44 4.61 -6.36
C ASN A 141 11.90 4.70 -6.88
N LEU A 142 12.36 5.88 -7.30
CA LEU A 142 13.75 6.10 -7.71
C LEU A 142 14.72 6.11 -6.50
N TYR A 143 14.26 6.53 -5.32
CA TYR A 143 15.05 6.49 -4.09
C TYR A 143 15.09 5.10 -3.42
N GLU A 144 14.11 4.23 -3.69
CA GLU A 144 14.07 2.83 -3.24
C GLU A 144 14.65 1.84 -4.27
N ALA A 145 15.27 2.31 -5.35
CA ALA A 145 15.97 1.44 -6.28
C ALA A 145 17.12 0.70 -5.55
N PRO A 146 17.12 -0.64 -5.47
CA PRO A 146 18.24 -1.36 -4.93
C PRO A 146 19.44 -1.12 -5.84
N VAL A 147 20.57 -0.74 -5.24
CA VAL A 147 21.89 -0.78 -5.86
C VAL A 147 22.18 -2.25 -6.18
N HIS A 148 21.71 -2.77 -7.32
CA HIS A 148 22.19 -4.04 -7.86
C HIS A 148 23.53 -3.77 -8.53
N GLY A 149 24.59 -3.87 -7.71
CA GLY A 149 25.91 -4.20 -8.19
C GLY A 149 25.83 -5.55 -8.91
N TYR A 150 26.36 -5.57 -10.13
CA TYR A 150 26.79 -6.75 -10.83
C TYR A 150 27.55 -7.67 -9.86
N TYR A 151 27.12 -8.93 -9.72
CA TYR A 151 27.91 -10.18 -9.71
C TYR A 151 26.95 -11.37 -9.61
#